data_AF-A0AAD9ZAK4-F1
#
_entry.id   AF-A0AAD9ZAK4-F1
#
_cell.length_a   1.000
_cell.length_b   1.000
_cell.length_c   1.000
_cell.angle_alpha   90.00
_cell.angle_beta   90.00
_cell.angle_gamma   90.00
#
_symmetry.space_group_name_H-M   'P 1'
#
loop_
_entity.id
_entity.type
_entity.pdbx_description
1 polymer ?
#
loop_
_entity_poly.entity_id
_entity_poly.type
_entity_poly.pdbx_seq_one_letter_code
_entity_poly.pdbx_strand_id
1 'polypeptide(L)'
;MKDIINMSTPNLISKHLRIAATAEIMQRDSPLLQGLTAAGFAIDSGPDGSGLWMKYLNRGGGYYIDVGASQLIADKKIMIKQGQEIKVIKAPSIVLEGDSELEADEIVFAARYQNMREAARKVFGDELAEMVNDFWGFDDEGERRGMWRRSGHPGSWFFGGDLALCRFYSRLLAL
;
A
#
# COMPACT_ATOMS: atom_id res chain seq x y z
N MET A 1 -0.91 -20.63 -13.03
CA MET A 1 -2.15 -20.37 -13.80
C MET A 1 -2.93 -19.18 -13.25
N LYS A 2 -3.09 -19.06 -11.92
CA LYS A 2 -3.82 -17.95 -11.28
C LYS A 2 -3.29 -16.55 -11.66
N ASP A 3 -1.97 -16.36 -11.74
CA ASP A 3 -1.37 -15.07 -12.11
C ASP A 3 -1.75 -14.64 -13.54
N ILE A 4 -1.78 -15.60 -14.49
CA ILE A 4 -2.15 -15.35 -15.90
C ILE A 4 -3.61 -14.94 -15.99
N ILE A 5 -4.51 -15.61 -15.24
CA ILE A 5 -5.94 -15.29 -15.21
C ILE A 5 -6.17 -13.89 -14.65
N ASN A 6 -5.45 -13.52 -13.58
CA ASN A 6 -5.56 -12.19 -12.99
C ASN A 6 -5.08 -11.10 -13.96
N MET A 7 -4.01 -11.38 -14.72
CA MET A 7 -3.43 -10.43 -15.68
C MET A 7 -4.09 -10.45 -17.06
N SER A 8 -4.97 -11.43 -17.37
CA SER A 8 -5.72 -11.48 -18.62
C SER A 8 -7.00 -10.64 -18.59
N THR A 9 -7.34 -10.05 -17.45
CA THR A 9 -8.55 -9.21 -17.30
C THR A 9 -8.14 -7.74 -17.29
N PRO A 10 -8.70 -6.89 -18.18
CA PRO A 10 -8.42 -5.45 -18.18
C PRO A 10 -8.67 -4.83 -16.79
N ASN A 11 -7.81 -3.89 -16.37
CA ASN A 11 -7.86 -3.33 -15.01
C ASN A 11 -9.21 -2.67 -14.68
N LEU A 12 -9.84 -2.02 -15.66
CA LEU A 12 -11.17 -1.41 -15.49
C LEU A 12 -12.26 -2.44 -15.19
N ILE A 13 -12.24 -3.58 -15.89
CA ILE A 13 -13.17 -4.69 -15.62
C ILE A 13 -12.84 -5.35 -14.27
N SER A 14 -11.54 -5.56 -14.00
CA SER A 14 -11.08 -6.09 -12.72
C SER A 14 -11.56 -5.23 -11.55
N LYS A 15 -11.50 -3.89 -11.67
CA LYS A 15 -12.00 -2.95 -10.66
C LYS A 15 -13.47 -3.21 -10.33
N HIS A 16 -14.34 -3.35 -11.34
CA HIS A 16 -15.76 -3.63 -11.12
C HIS A 16 -16.00 -4.97 -10.42
N LEU A 17 -15.31 -6.03 -10.83
CA LEU A 17 -15.38 -7.33 -10.17
C LEU A 17 -14.90 -7.26 -8.71
N ARG A 18 -13.87 -6.46 -8.45
CA ARG A 18 -13.30 -6.27 -7.11
C ARG A 18 -14.21 -5.50 -6.18
N ILE A 19 -15.03 -4.56 -6.67
CA ILE A 19 -16.03 -3.87 -5.84
C ILE A 19 -17.03 -4.88 -5.27
N ALA A 20 -17.59 -5.74 -6.11
CA ALA A 20 -18.53 -6.78 -5.67
C ALA A 20 -17.88 -7.75 -4.68
N ALA A 21 -16.67 -8.23 -5.00
CA ALA A 21 -15.92 -9.12 -4.10
C ALA A 21 -15.58 -8.46 -2.76
N THR A 22 -15.23 -7.18 -2.76
CA THR A 22 -14.89 -6.44 -1.53
C THR A 22 -16.10 -6.28 -0.64
N ALA A 23 -17.28 -6.00 -1.20
CA ALA A 23 -18.51 -5.93 -0.41
C ALA A 23 -18.81 -7.27 0.29
N GLU A 24 -18.63 -8.40 -0.39
CA GLU A 24 -18.79 -9.73 0.19
C GLU A 24 -17.75 -10.02 1.28
N ILE A 25 -16.48 -9.69 1.04
CA ILE A 25 -15.40 -9.84 2.02
C ILE A 25 -15.71 -9.03 3.28
N MET A 26 -16.11 -7.75 3.14
CA MET A 26 -16.46 -6.90 4.26
C MET A 26 -17.64 -7.44 5.06
N GLN A 27 -18.62 -8.07 4.40
CA GLN A 27 -19.73 -8.72 5.09
C GLN A 27 -19.27 -9.92 5.91
N ARG A 28 -18.41 -10.77 5.33
CA ARG A 28 -17.87 -11.97 6.00
C ARG A 28 -16.95 -11.60 7.16
N ASP A 29 -16.15 -10.55 7.01
CA ASP A 29 -15.21 -10.07 8.03
C ASP A 29 -15.85 -9.07 9.02
N SER A 30 -17.16 -8.83 8.91
CA SER A 30 -17.89 -7.83 9.71
C SER A 30 -17.62 -7.92 11.22
N PRO A 31 -17.57 -9.10 11.87
CA PRO A 31 -17.24 -9.18 13.30
C PRO A 31 -15.86 -8.59 13.63
N LEU A 32 -14.85 -8.89 12.82
CA LEU A 32 -13.48 -8.38 13.00
C LEU A 32 -13.44 -6.87 12.73
N LEU A 33 -14.05 -6.41 11.63
CA LEU A 33 -14.06 -5.00 11.24
C LEU A 33 -14.76 -4.12 12.28
N GLN A 34 -15.84 -4.61 12.90
CA GLN A 34 -16.50 -3.93 14.01
C GLN A 34 -15.60 -3.85 15.24
N GLY A 35 -14.91 -4.94 15.59
CA GLY A 35 -13.94 -4.95 16.69
C GLY A 35 -12.80 -3.96 16.47
N LEU A 36 -12.23 -3.93 15.27
CA LEU A 36 -11.20 -2.96 14.87
C LEU A 36 -11.70 -1.51 14.97
N THR A 37 -12.89 -1.24 14.44
CA THR A 37 -13.51 0.10 14.51
C THR A 37 -13.73 0.52 15.97
N ALA A 38 -14.21 -0.39 16.82
CA ALA A 38 -14.44 -0.15 18.24
C ALA A 38 -13.13 0.06 19.03
N ALA A 39 -12.00 -0.44 18.53
CA ALA A 39 -10.66 -0.19 19.06
C ALA A 39 -10.03 1.11 18.53
N GLY A 40 -10.72 1.83 17.63
CA GLY A 40 -10.23 3.09 17.04
C GLY A 40 -9.37 2.93 15.79
N PHE A 41 -9.34 1.72 15.20
CA PHE A 41 -8.65 1.47 13.93
C PHE A 41 -9.54 1.85 12.74
N ALA A 42 -9.07 2.72 11.86
CA ALA A 42 -9.84 3.12 10.68
C ALA A 42 -9.79 2.05 9.59
N ILE A 43 -10.98 1.66 9.12
CA ILE A 43 -11.15 0.71 8.02
C ILE A 43 -11.14 1.47 6.69
N ASP A 44 -10.42 0.94 5.71
CA ASP A 44 -10.35 1.45 4.35
C ASP A 44 -10.74 0.34 3.36
N SER A 45 -11.81 0.57 2.59
CA SER A 45 -12.33 -0.35 1.57
C SER A 45 -11.66 -0.20 0.21
N GLY A 46 -10.59 0.59 0.12
CA GLY A 46 -9.89 0.92 -1.11
C GLY A 46 -10.62 1.97 -1.96
N PRO A 47 -9.98 2.45 -3.03
CA PRO A 47 -10.59 3.42 -3.95
C PRO A 47 -11.92 2.88 -4.48
N ASP A 48 -12.99 3.66 -4.34
CA ASP A 48 -14.36 3.29 -4.78
C ASP A 48 -14.87 1.96 -4.19
N GLY A 49 -14.35 1.52 -3.05
CA GLY A 49 -14.72 0.24 -2.44
C GLY A 49 -14.17 -0.99 -3.17
N SER A 50 -13.14 -0.83 -4.00
CA SER A 50 -12.56 -1.91 -4.82
C SER A 50 -11.46 -2.74 -4.11
N GLY A 51 -11.28 -2.52 -2.82
CA GLY A 51 -10.48 -3.36 -1.94
C GLY A 51 -8.97 -3.23 -2.11
N LEU A 52 -8.28 -4.14 -1.41
CA LEU A 52 -6.82 -4.19 -1.31
C LEU A 52 -6.14 -4.21 -2.68
N TRP A 53 -6.61 -5.04 -3.60
CA TRP A 53 -5.93 -5.25 -4.88
C TRP A 53 -5.85 -3.98 -5.73
N MET A 54 -6.97 -3.26 -5.85
CA MET A 54 -6.99 -2.02 -6.62
C MET A 54 -6.26 -0.89 -5.90
N LYS A 55 -6.33 -0.85 -4.57
CA LYS A 55 -5.51 0.07 -3.77
C LYS A 55 -4.02 -0.15 -4.02
N TYR A 56 -3.59 -1.41 -4.04
CA TYR A 56 -2.21 -1.80 -4.30
C TYR A 56 -1.75 -1.40 -5.70
N LEU A 57 -2.52 -1.71 -6.75
CA LEU A 57 -2.16 -1.31 -8.11
C LEU A 57 -2.13 0.23 -8.28
N ASN A 58 -2.98 0.95 -7.56
CA ASN A 58 -3.04 2.41 -7.65
C ASN A 58 -1.92 3.12 -6.88
N ARG A 59 -1.53 2.63 -5.69
CA ARG A 59 -0.58 3.32 -4.81
C ARG A 59 0.76 2.60 -4.60
N GLY A 60 0.85 1.32 -4.89
CA GLY A 60 2.01 0.47 -4.59
C GLY A 60 2.23 0.22 -3.09
N GLY A 61 1.31 0.65 -2.22
CA GLY A 61 1.48 0.62 -0.77
C GLY A 61 0.32 1.23 0.00
N GLY A 62 0.53 1.48 1.30
CA GLY A 62 -0.47 2.10 2.18
C GLY A 62 -1.61 1.18 2.60
N TYR A 63 -1.39 -0.14 2.54
CA TYR A 63 -2.33 -1.16 2.98
C TYR A 63 -1.72 -1.98 4.12
N TYR A 64 -2.58 -2.68 4.83
CA TYR A 64 -2.23 -3.57 5.93
C TYR A 64 -2.79 -4.96 5.61
N ILE A 65 -1.97 -5.99 5.79
CA ILE A 65 -2.36 -7.40 5.65
C ILE A 65 -2.34 -7.99 7.04
N ASP A 66 -3.48 -8.51 7.47
CA ASP A 66 -3.57 -9.19 8.75
C ASP A 66 -2.85 -10.53 8.71
N VAL A 67 -1.96 -10.73 9.68
CA VAL A 67 -1.28 -12.00 9.97
C VAL A 67 -1.50 -12.42 11.44
N GLY A 68 -2.51 -11.85 12.09
CA GLY A 68 -2.93 -12.14 13.47
C GLY A 68 -3.02 -10.92 14.39
N ALA A 69 -2.45 -9.78 13.98
CA ALA A 69 -2.44 -8.56 14.80
C ALA A 69 -3.80 -7.87 14.85
N SER A 70 -4.65 -8.03 13.83
CA SER A 70 -5.98 -7.40 13.83
C SER A 70 -6.84 -7.87 14.99
N GLN A 71 -6.79 -9.16 15.32
CA GLN A 71 -7.54 -9.69 16.45
C GLN A 71 -7.03 -9.11 17.77
N LEU A 72 -5.71 -8.91 17.92
CA LEU A 72 -5.13 -8.28 19.11
C LEU A 72 -5.55 -6.82 19.25
N ILE A 73 -5.69 -6.10 18.14
CA ILE A 73 -6.22 -4.73 18.12
C ILE A 73 -7.71 -4.74 18.52
N ALA A 74 -8.52 -5.61 17.92
CA ALA A 74 -9.95 -5.74 18.22
C ALA A 74 -10.19 -6.12 19.69
N ASP A 75 -9.33 -6.98 20.25
CA ASP A 75 -9.31 -7.37 21.66
C ASP A 75 -8.76 -6.27 22.59
N LYS A 76 -8.31 -5.13 22.05
CA LYS A 76 -7.66 -4.01 22.78
C LYS A 76 -6.40 -4.42 23.55
N LYS A 77 -5.71 -5.48 23.09
CA LYS A 77 -4.36 -5.84 23.55
C LYS A 77 -3.30 -4.97 22.89
N ILE A 78 -3.59 -4.47 21.69
CA ILE A 78 -2.82 -3.41 21.02
C ILE A 78 -3.71 -2.17 20.96
N MET A 79 -3.26 -1.09 21.58
CA MET A 79 -3.99 0.17 21.60
C MET A 79 -3.67 0.99 20.35
N ILE A 80 -4.70 1.61 19.76
CA ILE A 80 -4.57 2.43 18.56
C ILE A 80 -4.81 3.91 18.92
N LYS A 81 -3.87 4.76 18.50
CA LYS A 81 -4.01 6.21 18.49
C LYS A 81 -3.84 6.68 17.05
N GLN A 82 -4.95 6.82 16.34
CA GLN A 82 -4.99 7.23 14.95
C GLN A 82 -5.39 8.70 14.81
N GLY A 83 -4.88 9.36 13.76
CA GLY A 83 -5.26 10.74 13.42
C GLY A 83 -4.62 11.81 14.30
N GLN A 84 -3.62 11.46 15.11
CA GLN A 84 -2.81 12.40 15.87
C GLN A 84 -1.35 12.20 15.50
N GLU A 85 -0.72 13.24 14.97
CA GLU A 85 0.71 13.20 14.68
C GLU A 85 1.53 13.33 15.96
N ILE A 86 2.78 12.88 15.91
CA ILE A 86 3.72 13.04 17.02
C ILE A 86 4.23 14.49 16.99
N LYS A 87 3.92 15.25 18.04
CA LYS A 87 4.39 16.64 18.23
C LYS A 87 5.85 16.65 18.71
N VAL A 88 6.14 15.88 19.77
CA VAL A 88 7.47 15.80 20.40
C VAL A 88 7.70 14.40 20.96
N ILE A 89 8.92 13.88 20.79
CA ILE A 89 9.40 12.70 21.52
C ILE A 89 10.22 13.22 22.70
N LYS A 90 9.83 12.84 23.91
CA LYS A 90 10.45 13.31 25.16
C LYS A 90 10.61 12.09 26.05
N ALA A 91 11.78 11.46 26.09
CA ALA A 91 11.97 10.27 26.92
C ALA A 91 11.53 10.51 28.39
N PRO A 92 10.70 9.63 29.00
CA PRO A 92 10.23 8.32 28.51
C PRO A 92 8.82 8.35 27.88
N SER A 93 8.46 9.38 27.12
CA SER A 93 7.12 9.60 26.57
C SER A 93 7.11 10.15 25.14
N ILE A 94 5.93 10.09 24.51
CA ILE A 94 5.59 10.80 23.28
C ILE A 94 4.43 11.77 23.54
N VAL A 95 4.54 12.97 22.99
CA VAL A 95 3.47 13.98 23.03
C VAL A 95 2.84 14.05 21.64
N LEU A 96 1.53 13.88 21.57
CA LEU A 96 0.75 13.93 20.32
C LEU A 96 0.20 15.34 20.06
N GLU A 97 -0.16 15.62 18.80
CA GLU A 97 -0.92 16.82 18.44
C GLU A 97 -2.31 16.77 19.13
N GLY A 98 -2.50 17.62 20.14
CA GLY A 98 -3.60 17.52 21.13
C GLY A 98 -3.12 17.47 22.58
N ASP A 99 -1.79 17.54 22.78
CA ASP A 99 -1.09 17.60 24.08
C ASP A 99 -1.31 16.38 24.98
N SER A 100 -1.80 15.26 24.40
CA SER A 100 -1.80 13.98 25.10
C SER A 100 -0.39 13.39 25.15
N GLU A 101 0.04 12.97 26.35
CA GLU A 101 1.35 12.37 26.60
C GLU A 101 1.16 10.86 26.87
N LEU A 102 1.98 10.03 26.21
CA LEU A 102 1.98 8.58 26.37
C LEU A 102 3.35 8.13 26.83
N GLU A 103 3.43 7.50 28.00
CA GLU A 103 4.66 6.88 28.49
C GLU A 103 4.98 5.60 27.71
N ALA A 104 6.26 5.38 27.44
CA ALA A 104 6.76 4.20 26.77
C ALA A 104 8.20 3.93 27.22
N ASP A 105 8.48 2.68 27.58
CA ASP A 105 9.85 2.22 27.85
C ASP A 105 10.69 2.22 26.56
N GLU A 106 10.05 1.94 25.42
CA GLU A 106 10.69 1.83 24.11
C GLU A 106 9.83 2.47 23.01
N ILE A 107 10.48 3.14 22.05
CA ILE A 107 9.83 3.78 20.91
C ILE A 107 10.42 3.23 19.61
N VAL A 108 9.59 2.57 18.80
CA VAL A 108 10.00 1.97 17.53
C VAL A 108 9.44 2.76 16.35
N PHE A 109 10.32 3.29 15.49
CA PHE A 109 9.92 3.99 14.26
C PHE A 109 9.75 3.02 13.08
N ALA A 110 8.51 2.70 12.75
CA ALA A 110 8.14 1.92 11.57
C ALA A 110 7.70 2.82 10.37
N ALA A 111 8.38 3.95 10.18
CA ALA A 111 7.84 5.09 9.41
C ALA A 111 8.17 5.11 7.91
N ARG A 112 8.73 4.06 7.28
CA ARG A 112 9.25 4.21 5.91
C ARG A 112 8.99 3.06 4.94
N TYR A 113 8.47 3.47 3.78
CA TYR A 113 8.85 2.97 2.45
C TYR A 113 9.35 4.19 1.65
N GLN A 114 10.45 4.03 0.90
CA GLN A 114 10.88 5.04 -0.07
C GLN A 114 10.23 4.76 -1.41
N ASN A 115 9.85 5.81 -2.15
CA ASN A 115 9.37 5.63 -3.51
C ASN A 115 10.53 5.20 -4.44
N MET A 116 10.19 4.63 -5.60
CA MET A 116 11.20 4.11 -6.53
C MET A 116 12.02 5.20 -7.22
N ARG A 117 11.48 6.43 -7.36
CA ARG A 117 12.24 7.58 -7.88
C ARG A 117 13.38 7.96 -6.92
N GLU A 118 13.12 7.97 -5.62
CA GLU A 118 14.12 8.24 -4.59
C GLU A 118 15.17 7.13 -4.50
N ALA A 119 14.76 5.88 -4.75
CA ALA A 119 15.73 4.79 -4.93
C ALA A 119 16.61 5.02 -6.17
N ALA A 120 16.03 5.45 -7.30
CA ALA A 120 16.79 5.79 -8.50
C ALA A 120 17.75 6.95 -8.27
N ARG A 121 17.30 8.02 -7.59
CA ARG A 121 18.10 9.20 -7.24
C ARG A 121 19.36 8.83 -6.49
N LYS A 122 19.25 7.91 -5.52
CA LYS A 122 20.39 7.45 -4.73
C LYS A 122 21.42 6.65 -5.51
N VAL A 123 20.99 5.91 -6.53
CA VAL A 123 21.87 5.01 -7.30
C VAL A 123 22.46 5.72 -8.51
N PHE A 124 21.67 6.54 -9.19
CA PHE A 124 22.00 7.11 -10.50
C PHE A 124 22.08 8.65 -10.50
N GLY A 125 21.77 9.31 -9.38
CA GLY A 125 21.79 10.76 -9.25
C GLY A 125 20.49 11.44 -9.69
N ASP A 126 20.46 12.76 -9.49
CA ASP A 126 19.28 13.59 -9.75
C ASP A 126 18.88 13.61 -11.24
N GLU A 127 19.85 13.64 -12.15
CA GLU A 127 19.59 13.69 -13.59
C GLU A 127 18.69 12.54 -14.05
N LEU A 128 19.01 11.29 -13.68
CA LEU A 128 18.17 10.15 -14.04
C LEU A 128 16.84 10.19 -13.27
N ALA A 129 16.85 10.54 -11.99
CA ALA A 129 15.64 10.58 -11.18
C ALA A 129 14.59 11.57 -11.68
N GLU A 130 14.99 12.70 -12.24
CA GLU A 130 14.06 13.67 -12.83
C GLU A 130 13.51 13.22 -14.20
N MET A 131 14.20 12.32 -14.91
CA MET A 131 13.73 11.79 -16.19
C MET A 131 12.78 10.60 -16.06
N VAL A 132 12.73 9.94 -14.90
CA VAL A 132 11.87 8.77 -14.73
C VAL A 132 10.42 9.14 -14.41
N ASN A 133 9.49 8.47 -15.08
CA ASN A 133 8.06 8.53 -14.88
C ASN A 133 7.68 8.18 -13.43
N ASP A 134 6.47 8.58 -13.04
CA ASP A 134 5.88 8.10 -11.80
C ASP A 134 5.65 6.58 -11.85
N PHE A 135 5.77 5.95 -10.68
CA PHE A 135 5.60 4.52 -10.51
C PHE A 135 4.30 4.24 -9.76
N TRP A 136 3.62 3.16 -10.15
CA TRP A 136 2.29 2.80 -9.67
C TRP A 136 1.21 3.80 -10.11
N GLY A 137 -0.05 3.41 -9.94
CA GLY A 137 -1.17 4.18 -10.48
C GLY A 137 -1.48 3.78 -11.91
N PHE A 138 -2.64 4.26 -12.38
CA PHE A 138 -3.13 4.05 -13.73
C PHE A 138 -2.93 5.32 -14.57
N ASP A 139 -2.56 5.16 -15.84
CA ASP A 139 -2.62 6.20 -16.86
C ASP A 139 -4.04 6.32 -17.44
N ASP A 140 -4.21 7.19 -18.44
CA ASP A 140 -5.50 7.47 -19.08
C ASP A 140 -6.08 6.26 -19.84
N GLU A 141 -5.25 5.26 -20.17
CA GLU A 141 -5.66 4.01 -20.80
C GLU A 141 -6.06 2.94 -19.75
N GLY A 142 -5.88 3.23 -18.46
CA GLY A 142 -6.09 2.27 -17.38
C GLY A 142 -4.93 1.29 -17.20
N GLU A 143 -3.76 1.58 -17.78
CA GLU A 143 -2.55 0.79 -17.65
C GLU A 143 -1.60 1.35 -16.58
N ARG A 144 -0.69 0.51 -16.07
CA ARG A 144 0.18 0.92 -14.95
C ARG A 144 1.26 1.90 -15.41
N ARG A 145 1.49 2.93 -14.60
CA ARG A 145 2.55 3.92 -14.83
C ARG A 145 3.90 3.37 -14.41
N GLY A 146 4.91 3.56 -15.26
CA GLY A 146 6.34 3.35 -14.99
C GLY A 146 6.80 1.92 -14.68
N MET A 147 5.95 1.10 -14.07
CA MET A 147 6.25 -0.28 -13.69
C MET A 147 6.16 -1.19 -14.90
N TRP A 148 7.22 -1.94 -15.16
CA TRP A 148 7.35 -2.84 -16.31
C TRP A 148 7.12 -2.18 -17.68
N ARG A 149 7.22 -0.85 -17.75
CA ARG A 149 7.14 -0.05 -18.96
C ARG A 149 8.38 0.83 -19.04
N ARG A 150 8.58 1.50 -20.19
CA ARG A 150 9.71 2.42 -20.35
C ARG A 150 9.66 3.48 -19.24
N SER A 151 10.78 3.63 -18.54
CA SER A 151 10.86 4.52 -17.39
C SER A 151 10.82 5.99 -17.76
N GLY A 152 11.02 6.37 -19.03
CA GLY A 152 11.25 7.76 -19.46
C GLY A 152 12.72 8.00 -19.84
N HIS A 153 13.65 7.26 -19.21
CA HIS A 153 15.06 7.20 -19.62
C HIS A 153 15.29 6.09 -20.66
N PRO A 154 16.01 6.34 -21.77
CA PRO A 154 16.35 5.31 -22.76
C PRO A 154 17.09 4.12 -22.14
N GLY A 155 16.65 2.89 -22.44
CA GLY A 155 17.31 1.68 -21.92
C GLY A 155 17.09 1.39 -20.44
N SER A 156 16.14 2.06 -19.77
CA SER A 156 15.86 1.86 -18.35
C SER A 156 14.39 1.47 -18.09
N TRP A 157 14.20 0.47 -17.23
CA TRP A 157 12.91 -0.05 -16.77
C TRP A 157 12.96 -0.29 -15.26
N PHE A 158 11.81 -0.10 -14.62
CA PHE A 158 11.65 -0.39 -13.20
C PHE A 158 10.83 -1.65 -13.01
N PHE A 159 11.27 -2.45 -12.05
CA PHE A 159 10.68 -3.75 -11.75
C PHE A 159 10.39 -3.83 -10.26
N GLY A 160 9.20 -4.31 -9.91
CA GLY A 160 8.83 -4.56 -8.54
C GLY A 160 7.46 -5.18 -8.43
N GLY A 161 6.95 -5.17 -7.22
CA GLY A 161 5.67 -5.74 -6.86
C GLY A 161 5.77 -7.13 -6.27
N ASP A 162 4.62 -7.77 -6.06
CA ASP A 162 4.56 -9.12 -5.50
C ASP A 162 5.05 -10.20 -6.48
N LEU A 163 5.15 -11.43 -5.98
CA LEU A 163 5.61 -12.57 -6.78
C LEU A 163 4.73 -12.83 -8.01
N ALA A 164 3.42 -12.60 -7.94
CA ALA A 164 2.50 -12.86 -9.04
C ALA A 164 2.74 -11.87 -10.19
N LEU A 165 2.90 -10.59 -9.86
CA LEU A 165 3.28 -9.55 -10.81
C LEU A 165 4.65 -9.82 -11.41
N CYS A 166 5.64 -10.12 -10.56
CA CYS A 166 7.00 -10.39 -11.01
C CYS A 166 7.04 -11.55 -12.01
N ARG A 167 6.41 -12.69 -11.69
CA ARG A 167 6.34 -13.85 -12.59
C ARG A 167 5.74 -13.55 -13.95
N PHE A 168 4.74 -12.67 -14.00
CA PHE A 168 4.10 -12.31 -15.26
C PHE A 168 4.95 -11.33 -16.08
N TYR A 169 5.37 -10.21 -15.49
CA TYR A 169 6.04 -9.14 -16.22
C TYR A 169 7.51 -9.42 -16.55
N SER A 170 8.20 -10.28 -15.80
CA SER A 170 9.57 -10.67 -16.16
C SER A 170 9.65 -11.25 -17.56
N ARG A 171 8.64 -12.01 -18.00
CA ARG A 171 8.60 -12.58 -19.35
C ARG A 171 8.35 -11.52 -20.42
N LEU A 172 7.55 -10.50 -20.11
CA LEU A 172 7.22 -9.44 -21.08
C LEU A 172 8.39 -8.47 -21.28
N LEU A 173 9.16 -8.18 -20.23
CA LEU A 173 10.31 -7.29 -20.31
C LEU A 173 11.56 -7.94 -20.91
N ALA A 174 11.66 -9.27 -20.86
CA ALA A 174 12.80 -10.00 -21.41
C ALA A 174 12.75 -10.13 -22.95
N LEU A 175 11.62 -9.76 -23.58
CA LEU A 175 11.37 -9.80 -25.02
C LEU A 175 11.57 -8.41 -25.65
#